data_AF-A0A9D5JIJ2-F1
#
_entry.id   AF-A0A9D5JIJ2-F1
#
_cell.length_a   1.000
_cell.length_b   1.000
_cell.length_c   1.000
_cell.angle_alpha   90.00
_cell.angle_beta   90.00
_cell.angle_gamma   90.00
#
_symmetry.space_group_name_H-M   'P 1'
#
loop_
_entity.id
_entity.type
_entity.pdbx_description
1 polymer ?
#
loop_
_entity_poly.entity_id
_entity_poly.type
_entity_poly.pdbx_seq_one_letter_code
_entity_poly.pdbx_strand_id
1 'polypeptide(L)'
;MKVIITKTQINKLGDRIRKKKTRKGDEKLLDEFRSSYDEAFEAVLATMKNLLKPFSNTVTLTNRQTKTGISIKEKLIRLKGRLSEMQDIKRLSCGGK
;
A
#
# COMPACT_ATOMS: atom_id res chain seq x y z
N MET A 1 7.74 -18.78 -2.65
CA MET A 1 7.49 -18.82 -1.19
C MET A 1 6.85 -17.51 -0.77
N LYS A 2 5.64 -17.53 -0.18
CA LYS A 2 4.99 -16.33 0.37
C LYS A 2 5.68 -16.00 1.70
N VAL A 3 6.47 -14.93 1.75
CA VAL A 3 7.14 -14.51 2.99
C VAL A 3 6.06 -14.07 3.98
N ILE A 4 5.91 -14.79 5.09
CA ILE A 4 4.98 -14.40 6.16
C ILE A 4 5.66 -13.30 6.95
N ILE A 5 5.32 -12.04 6.66
CA ILE A 5 5.85 -10.89 7.40
C ILE A 5 4.93 -10.61 8.59
N THR A 6 5.47 -10.73 9.80
CA THR A 6 4.72 -10.50 11.03
C THR A 6 4.52 -9.01 11.30
N LYS A 7 3.41 -8.67 11.99
CA LYS A 7 3.11 -7.29 12.42
C LYS A 7 4.27 -6.67 13.21
N THR A 8 4.95 -7.46 14.04
CA THR A 8 6.13 -7.05 14.81
C THR A 8 7.31 -6.70 13.92
N GLN A 9 7.58 -7.46 12.86
CA GLN A 9 8.65 -7.16 11.91
C GLN A 9 8.39 -5.86 11.15
N ILE A 10 7.14 -5.62 10.72
CA ILE A 10 6.73 -4.37 10.04
C ILE A 10 6.83 -3.16 10.96
N ASN A 11 6.42 -3.29 12.22
CA ASN A 11 6.53 -2.19 13.18
C ASN A 11 8.00 -1.83 13.46
N LYS A 12 8.86 -2.84 13.64
CA LYS A 12 10.31 -2.64 13.78
C LYS A 12 10.93 -1.99 12.54
N LEU A 13 10.47 -2.35 11.34
CA LEU A 13 10.87 -1.70 10.09
C LEU A 13 10.45 -0.23 10.06
N GLY A 14 9.19 0.08 10.40
CA GLY A 14 8.68 1.44 10.49
C GLY A 14 9.46 2.31 11.48
N ASP A 15 9.81 1.77 12.64
CA ASP A 15 10.63 2.47 13.64
C ASP A 15 12.05 2.76 13.15
N ARG A 16 12.67 1.83 12.41
CA ARG A 16 14.00 2.04 11.79
C ARG A 16 13.96 3.13 10.73
N ILE A 17 12.95 3.09 9.86
CA ILE A 17 12.71 4.12 8.83
C ILE A 17 12.53 5.49 9.50
N ARG A 18 11.67 5.58 10.53
CA ARG A 18 11.40 6.83 11.25
C ARG A 18 12.66 7.43 11.88
N LYS A 19 13.54 6.57 12.40
CA LYS A 19 14.80 6.98 13.04
C LYS A 19 15.95 7.22 12.05
N LYS A 20 15.71 7.14 10.73
CA LYS A 20 16.75 7.16 9.68
C LYS A 20 17.86 6.12 9.90
N LYS A 21 17.53 4.99 10.56
CA LYS A 21 18.44 3.87 10.85
C LYS A 21 18.13 2.65 9.97
N THR A 22 17.89 2.90 8.68
CA THR A 22 17.60 1.84 7.70
C THR A 22 18.81 0.95 7.48
N ARG A 23 18.59 -0.37 7.42
CA ARG A 23 19.62 -1.38 7.18
C ARG A 23 19.52 -1.94 5.76
N LYS A 24 20.60 -2.58 5.30
CA LYS A 24 20.60 -3.34 4.05
C LYS A 24 19.50 -4.41 4.12
N GLY A 25 18.57 -4.40 3.16
CA GLY A 25 17.40 -5.29 3.14
C GLY A 25 16.10 -4.71 3.69
N ASP A 26 16.11 -3.55 4.36
CA ASP A 26 14.88 -2.90 4.83
C ASP A 26 14.00 -2.42 3.65
N GLU A 27 14.60 -2.03 2.54
CA GLU A 27 13.86 -1.63 1.33
C GLU A 27 13.19 -2.83 0.66
N LYS A 28 13.88 -3.96 0.61
CA LYS A 28 13.31 -5.22 0.12
C LYS A 28 12.15 -5.69 0.99
N LEU A 29 12.29 -5.61 2.31
CA LEU A 29 11.21 -5.95 3.25
C LEU A 29 10.00 -5.01 3.13
N LEU A 30 10.25 -3.72 2.85
CA LEU A 30 9.20 -2.73 2.60
C LEU A 30 8.45 -3.04 1.30
N ASP A 31 9.15 -3.41 0.23
CA ASP A 31 8.55 -3.78 -1.04
C ASP A 31 7.77 -5.10 -0.94
N GLU A 32 8.31 -6.12 -0.26
CA GLU A 32 7.58 -7.37 -0.01
C GLU A 32 6.30 -7.13 0.80
N PHE A 33 6.36 -6.27 1.82
CA PHE A 33 5.17 -5.87 2.57
C PHE A 33 4.16 -5.13 1.68
N ARG A 34 4.62 -4.23 0.81
CA ARG A 34 3.76 -3.51 -0.12
C ARG A 34 3.07 -4.46 -1.10
N SER A 35 3.79 -5.42 -1.65
CA SER A 35 3.26 -6.41 -2.59
C SER A 35 2.35 -7.44 -1.93
N SER A 36 2.41 -7.63 -0.61
CA SER A 36 1.46 -8.51 0.09
C SER A 36 -0.01 -8.06 -0.04
N TYR A 37 -0.25 -6.79 -0.35
CA TYR A 37 -1.57 -6.24 -0.61
C TYR A 37 -2.00 -6.38 -2.08
N ASP A 38 -1.15 -6.89 -2.97
CA ASP A 38 -1.44 -6.99 -4.40
C ASP A 38 -2.66 -7.86 -4.67
N GLU A 39 -2.66 -9.08 -4.14
CA GLU A 39 -3.73 -10.05 -4.29
C GLU A 39 -5.09 -9.53 -3.78
N ALA A 40 -5.11 -8.98 -2.56
CA ALA A 40 -6.33 -8.42 -1.98
C ALA A 40 -6.83 -7.20 -2.77
N PHE A 41 -5.91 -6.36 -3.25
CA PHE A 41 -6.27 -5.19 -4.04
C PHE A 41 -6.84 -5.56 -5.41
N GLU A 42 -6.25 -6.54 -6.10
CA GLU A 42 -6.77 -7.03 -7.38
C GLU A 42 -8.17 -7.63 -7.23
N ALA A 43 -8.44 -8.37 -6.14
CA ALA A 43 -9.77 -8.89 -5.85
C ALA A 43 -10.82 -7.77 -5.66
N VAL A 44 -10.46 -6.71 -4.92
CA VAL A 44 -11.33 -5.53 -4.76
C VAL A 44 -11.52 -4.81 -6.10
N LEU A 45 -10.46 -4.64 -6.89
CA LEU A 45 -10.51 -4.05 -8.23
C LEU A 45 -11.47 -4.81 -9.15
N ALA A 46 -11.35 -6.14 -9.19
CA ALA A 46 -12.22 -7.00 -9.99
C ALA A 46 -13.68 -6.87 -9.55
N THR A 47 -13.93 -6.87 -8.24
CA THR A 47 -15.28 -6.69 -7.68
C THR A 47 -15.86 -5.33 -8.06
N MET A 48 -15.10 -4.25 -7.87
CA MET A 48 -15.55 -2.89 -8.23
C MET A 48 -15.77 -2.75 -9.74
N LYS A 49 -14.93 -3.34 -10.58
CA LYS A 49 -15.13 -3.35 -12.04
C LYS A 49 -16.44 -4.03 -12.42
N ASN A 50 -16.77 -5.17 -11.79
CA ASN A 50 -18.03 -5.87 -12.05
C ASN A 50 -19.24 -5.06 -11.58
N LEU A 51 -19.17 -4.45 -10.40
CA LEU A 51 -20.25 -3.62 -9.83
C LEU A 51 -20.47 -2.32 -10.64
N LEU A 52 -19.42 -1.73 -11.17
CA LEU A 52 -19.48 -0.48 -11.93
C LEU A 52 -19.63 -0.69 -13.43
N LYS A 53 -19.62 -1.94 -13.92
CA LYS A 53 -19.88 -2.28 -15.32
C LYS A 53 -21.18 -1.66 -15.87
N PRO A 54 -22.30 -1.59 -15.12
CA PRO A 54 -23.52 -0.90 -15.58
C PRO A 54 -23.36 0.62 -15.71
N PHE A 55 -22.37 1.21 -15.03
CA PHE A 55 -22.12 2.65 -14.96
C PHE A 55 -20.82 3.06 -15.70
N SER A 56 -20.26 2.19 -16.53
CA SER A 56 -18.96 2.40 -17.19
C SER A 56 -18.93 3.61 -18.12
N ASN A 57 -20.10 4.13 -18.50
CA ASN A 57 -20.23 5.29 -19.37
C ASN A 57 -19.99 6.61 -18.61
N THR A 58 -20.20 6.61 -17.29
CA THR A 58 -20.13 7.78 -16.40
C THR A 58 -18.99 7.71 -15.39
N VAL A 59 -18.56 6.50 -14.97
CA VAL A 59 -17.55 6.31 -13.93
C VAL A 59 -16.34 5.58 -14.50
N THR A 60 -15.15 6.17 -14.31
CA THR A 60 -13.88 5.51 -14.65
C THR A 60 -13.14 5.13 -13.38
N LEU A 61 -12.89 3.83 -13.21
CA LEU A 61 -11.99 3.33 -12.18
C LEU A 61 -10.55 3.66 -12.55
N THR A 62 -9.95 4.63 -11.85
CA THR A 62 -8.55 4.98 -12.04
C THR A 62 -7.71 4.26 -10.98
N ASN A 63 -6.80 3.40 -11.45
CA ASN A 63 -5.77 2.83 -10.59
C ASN A 63 -4.74 3.93 -10.30
N ARG A 64 -4.92 4.67 -9.21
CA ARG A 64 -3.94 5.68 -8.83
C ARG A 64 -2.72 4.94 -8.29
N GLN A 65 -1.59 5.10 -8.99
CA GLN A 65 -0.35 4.39 -8.70
C GLN A 65 -0.06 4.33 -7.20
N THR A 66 0.22 3.11 -6.73
CA THR A 66 0.76 2.81 -5.39
C THR A 66 1.76 3.85 -4.96
N LYS A 67 1.63 4.33 -3.71
CA LYS A 67 2.65 5.17 -3.09
C LYS A 67 4.03 4.50 -3.25
N THR A 68 4.99 5.25 -3.76
CA THR A 68 6.39 4.81 -3.86
C THR A 68 6.96 4.63 -2.45
N GLY A 69 7.96 3.76 -2.28
CA GLY A 69 8.61 3.55 -0.97
C GLY A 69 9.05 4.86 -0.32
N ILE A 70 9.46 5.86 -1.12
CA ILE A 70 9.80 7.22 -0.69
C ILE A 70 8.60 7.93 -0.03
N SER A 71 7.44 7.95 -0.69
CA SER A 71 6.23 8.59 -0.14
C SER A 71 5.67 7.90 1.11
N ILE A 72 5.92 6.58 1.28
CA ILE A 72 5.60 5.85 2.51
C ILE A 72 6.54 6.27 3.64
N LYS A 73 7.86 6.36 3.37
CA LYS A 73 8.86 6.84 4.33
C LYS A 73 8.53 8.25 4.81
N GLU A 74 8.21 9.17 3.91
CA GLU A 74 7.82 10.56 4.25
C GLU A 74 6.54 10.62 5.08
N LYS A 75 5.52 9.83 4.73
CA LYS A 75 4.26 9.79 5.46
C LYS A 75 4.42 9.19 6.87
N LEU A 76 5.27 8.17 7.03
CA LEU A 76 5.66 7.62 8.34
C LEU A 76 6.32 8.68 9.23
N ILE A 77 7.24 9.47 8.67
CA ILE A 77 7.95 10.53 9.39
C ILE A 77 6.97 11.62 9.82
N ARG A 78 6.03 12.03 8.95
CA ARG A 78 5.07 13.10 9.22
C ARG A 78 3.99 12.72 10.23
N LEU A 79 3.42 11.52 10.14
CA LEU A 79 2.27 11.11 10.96
C LEU A 79 2.65 10.41 12.27
N LYS A 80 3.93 10.06 12.49
CA LYS A 80 4.41 9.27 13.64
C LYS A 80 3.63 7.96 13.91
N GLY A 81 2.85 7.49 12.94
CA GLY A 81 2.01 6.29 13.06
C GLY A 81 2.78 4.99 12.85
N ARG A 82 2.11 3.86 13.06
CA ARG A 82 2.67 2.53 12.81
C ARG A 82 2.54 2.17 11.33
N LEU A 83 3.60 1.62 10.74
CA LEU A 83 3.61 1.18 9.34
C LEU A 83 2.55 0.12 9.06
N SER A 84 2.27 -0.75 10.04
CA SER A 84 1.23 -1.79 9.93
C SER A 84 -0.20 -1.24 9.89
N GLU A 85 -0.41 0.02 10.29
CA GLU A 85 -1.73 0.67 10.33
C GLU A 85 -1.93 1.62 9.13
N MET A 86 -0.94 1.73 8.22
CA MET A 86 -1.06 2.57 7.03
C MET A 86 -1.99 1.92 6.00
N GLN A 87 -3.23 2.43 5.93
CA GLN A 87 -4.24 2.00 4.94
C GLN A 87 -3.99 2.55 3.53
N ASP A 88 -3.13 3.55 3.38
CA ASP A 88 -2.96 4.33 2.14
C ASP A 88 -1.80 3.80 1.27
N ILE A 89 -1.48 2.51 1.41
CA ILE A 89 -0.42 1.81 0.65
C ILE A 89 -0.90 1.51 -0.78
N LYS A 90 -2.18 1.13 -0.91
CA LYS A 90 -2.91 0.98 -2.16
C LYS A 90 -4.25 1.68 -2.07
N ARG A 91 -4.60 2.47 -3.08
CA ARG A 91 -5.83 3.28 -3.07
C ARG A 91 -6.54 3.20 -4.41
N LEU A 92 -7.84 2.91 -4.36
CA LEU A 92 -8.75 3.04 -5.49
C LEU A 92 -9.44 4.41 -5.45
N SER A 93 -9.63 4.98 -6.63
CA SER A 93 -10.27 6.27 -6.84
C SER A 93 -11.28 6.11 -7.98
N CYS A 94 -12.51 6.53 -7.74
CA CYS A 94 -13.51 6.68 -8.79
C CYS A 94 -13.54 8.15 -9.19
N GLY A 95 -13.29 8.43 -10.47
CA GLY A 95 -13.49 9.76 -11.04
C GLY A 95 -14.75 9.75 -11.91
N GLY A 96 -15.55 10.81 -11.81
CA GLY A 96 -16.55 11.11 -12.84
C GLY A 96 -15.85 11.58 -14.11
N LYS A 97 -16.41 11.23 -15.27
CA LYS A 97 -16.00 11.84 -16.54
C LYS A 97 -16.35 13.31 -16.59
#